data_AF-A0A329LRX6-F1
#
_entry.id   AF-A0A329LRX6-F1
#
_cell.length_a   1.000
_cell.length_b   1.000
_cell.length_c   1.000
_cell.angle_alpha   90.00
_cell.angle_beta   90.00
_cell.angle_gamma   90.00
#
_symmetry.space_group_name_H-M   'P 1'
#
loop_
_entity.id
_entity.type
_entity.pdbx_description
1 polymer ?
#
loop_
_entity_poly.entity_id
_entity_poly.type
_entity_poly.pdbx_seq_one_letter_code
_entity_poly.pdbx_strand_id
1 'polypeptide(L)'
;MLDVIRETVDECNNKIDGVFIDGFVKYGDKKIEYALLIKGYMASISVLSDFTYDFFAIEIDTERTFMFHTNQFQSLDNVISEIKKDLLALSNLGKNEITIS
;
A
#
# COMPACT_ATOMS: atom_id res chain seq x y z
N MET A 1 -9.56 -12.31 -8.98
CA MET A 1 -9.75 -11.16 -8.05
C MET A 1 -8.41 -10.71 -7.48
N LEU A 2 -7.70 -11.53 -6.70
CA LEU A 2 -6.37 -11.15 -6.19
C LEU A 2 -5.36 -10.81 -7.28
N ASP A 3 -5.45 -11.43 -8.47
CA ASP A 3 -4.61 -11.06 -9.62
C ASP A 3 -4.92 -9.65 -10.14
N VAL A 4 -6.18 -9.21 -10.08
CA VAL A 4 -6.58 -7.82 -10.43
C VAL A 4 -6.03 -6.83 -9.41
N ILE A 5 -6.04 -7.19 -8.13
CA ILE A 5 -5.37 -6.36 -7.12
C ILE A 5 -3.87 -6.27 -7.40
N ARG A 6 -3.25 -7.41 -7.76
CA ARG A 6 -1.83 -7.41 -8.10
C ARG A 6 -1.52 -6.48 -9.25
N GLU A 7 -2.24 -6.63 -10.36
CA GLU A 7 -2.11 -5.74 -11.52
C GLU A 7 -2.30 -4.28 -11.12
N THR A 8 -3.27 -3.99 -10.24
CA THR A 8 -3.52 -2.63 -9.74
C THR A 8 -2.33 -2.07 -8.97
N VAL A 9 -1.75 -2.84 -8.04
CA VAL A 9 -0.60 -2.39 -7.23
C VAL A 9 0.64 -2.21 -8.11
N ASP A 10 0.91 -3.17 -9.01
CA ASP A 10 2.02 -3.13 -9.95
C ASP A 10 1.89 -1.92 -10.91
N GLU A 11 0.68 -1.61 -11.39
CA GLU A 11 0.40 -0.39 -12.17
C GLU A 11 0.61 0.89 -11.37
N CYS A 12 0.16 0.92 -10.12
CA CYS A 12 0.33 2.08 -9.26
C CYS A 12 1.80 2.35 -8.98
N ASN A 13 2.61 1.33 -8.71
CA ASN A 13 4.05 1.45 -8.52
C ASN A 13 4.76 2.07 -9.74
N ASN A 14 4.29 1.81 -10.95
CA ASN A 14 4.85 2.42 -12.17
C ASN A 14 4.39 3.87 -12.43
N LYS A 15 3.29 4.31 -11.80
CA LYS A 15 2.66 5.62 -12.04
C LYS A 15 2.88 6.59 -10.89
N ILE A 16 3.01 6.09 -9.67
CA ILE A 16 3.13 6.86 -8.44
C ILE A 16 4.60 6.99 -8.10
N ASP A 17 5.11 8.21 -8.30
CA ASP A 17 6.52 8.52 -8.03
C ASP A 17 6.90 8.30 -6.56
N GLY A 18 8.07 7.72 -6.34
CA GLY A 18 8.68 7.50 -5.03
C GLY A 18 8.18 6.29 -4.24
N VAL A 19 7.15 5.57 -4.69
CA VAL A 19 6.73 4.31 -4.08
C VAL A 19 7.40 3.14 -4.80
N PHE A 20 8.04 2.25 -4.05
CA PHE A 20 8.72 1.07 -4.55
C PHE A 20 8.19 -0.18 -3.88
N ILE A 21 7.86 -1.21 -4.65
CA ILE A 21 7.57 -2.55 -4.12
C ILE A 21 8.90 -3.24 -3.80
N ASP A 22 9.11 -3.55 -2.52
CA ASP A 22 10.28 -4.29 -2.02
C ASP A 22 10.01 -5.80 -1.93
N GLY A 23 8.76 -6.17 -1.65
CA GLY A 23 8.37 -7.56 -1.50
C GLY A 23 6.92 -7.82 -1.92
N PHE A 24 6.67 -9.03 -2.40
CA PHE A 24 5.35 -9.51 -2.76
C PHE A 24 5.21 -10.98 -2.38
N VAL A 25 4.08 -11.32 -1.74
CA VAL A 25 3.74 -12.71 -1.39
C VAL A 25 2.27 -12.97 -1.72
N LYS A 26 2.00 -14.12 -2.34
CA LYS A 26 0.64 -14.63 -2.59
C LYS A 26 0.44 -15.96 -1.87
N TYR A 27 -0.59 -16.05 -1.03
CA TYR A 27 -0.93 -17.24 -0.26
C TYR A 27 -2.10 -17.98 -0.93
N GLY A 28 -1.80 -18.65 -2.04
CA GLY A 28 -2.83 -19.26 -2.90
C GLY A 28 -3.86 -18.22 -3.35
N ASP A 29 -5.14 -18.57 -3.27
CA ASP A 29 -6.22 -17.66 -3.65
C ASP A 29 -6.85 -16.92 -2.46
N LYS A 30 -6.22 -16.96 -1.29
CA LYS A 30 -6.77 -16.41 -0.04
C LYS A 30 -6.28 -15.02 0.31
N LYS A 31 -5.03 -14.70 -0.05
CA LYS A 31 -4.37 -13.47 0.41
C LYS A 31 -3.22 -13.06 -0.51
N ILE A 32 -3.01 -11.77 -0.65
CA ILE A 32 -1.76 -11.19 -1.13
C ILE A 32 -1.22 -10.16 -0.15
N GLU A 33 0.09 -10.03 -0.10
CA GLU A 33 0.80 -9.04 0.70
C GLU A 33 1.88 -8.34 -0.13
N TYR A 34 2.04 -7.06 0.11
CA TYR A 34 3.10 -6.22 -0.44
C TYR A 34 3.87 -5.56 0.69
N ALA A 35 5.18 -5.54 0.57
CA ALA A 35 6.05 -4.62 1.29
C ALA A 35 6.43 -3.48 0.33
N LEU A 36 6.28 -2.25 0.81
CA LEU A 36 6.47 -1.02 0.07
C LEU A 36 7.51 -0.16 0.78
N LEU A 37 8.34 0.49 -0.02
CA LEU A 37 9.33 1.47 0.42
C LEU A 37 9.05 2.81 -0.23
N ILE A 38 9.18 3.85 0.57
CA ILE A 38 9.29 5.23 0.10
C ILE A 38 10.33 5.92 0.97
N LYS A 39 10.92 7.03 0.48
CA LYS A 39 11.91 7.78 1.25
C LYS A 39 11.41 8.04 2.68
N GLY A 40 12.13 7.51 3.67
CA GLY A 40 11.83 7.68 5.09
C GLY A 40 10.76 6.73 5.66
N TYR A 41 10.04 5.95 4.85
CA TYR A 41 8.93 5.12 5.33
C TYR A 41 8.92 3.71 4.72
N MET A 42 8.39 2.77 5.51
CA MET A 42 7.96 1.46 5.01
C MET A 42 6.46 1.34 5.16
N ALA A 43 5.83 0.63 4.24
CA ALA A 43 4.42 0.29 4.34
C ALA A 43 4.16 -1.15 3.92
N SER A 44 3.04 -1.70 4.36
CA SER A 44 2.52 -2.96 3.87
C SER A 44 1.07 -2.84 3.45
N ILE A 45 0.74 -3.52 2.36
CA ILE A 45 -0.62 -3.75 1.89
C ILE A 45 -0.91 -5.23 2.05
N SER A 46 -2.04 -5.58 2.65
CA SER A 46 -2.53 -6.95 2.68
C SER A 46 -3.98 -7.00 2.22
N VAL A 47 -4.29 -7.86 1.26
CA VAL A 47 -5.66 -8.05 0.76
C VAL A 47 -6.05 -9.52 0.84
N LEU A 48 -7.16 -9.78 1.51
CA LEU A 48 -7.79 -11.09 1.62
C LEU A 48 -8.84 -11.31 0.52
N SER A 49 -9.14 -12.57 0.24
CA SER A 49 -10.12 -12.98 -0.78
C SER A 49 -11.57 -12.60 -0.45
N ASP A 50 -11.84 -12.12 0.75
CA ASP A 50 -13.13 -11.63 1.21
C ASP A 50 -13.25 -10.10 1.21
N PHE A 51 -12.35 -9.42 0.47
CA PHE A 51 -12.25 -7.97 0.38
C PHE A 51 -11.85 -7.26 1.68
N THR A 52 -11.29 -7.99 2.65
CA THR A 52 -10.58 -7.35 3.76
C THR A 52 -9.26 -6.80 3.25
N TYR A 53 -9.05 -5.51 3.45
CA TYR A 53 -7.84 -4.77 3.10
C TYR A 53 -7.24 -4.17 4.36
N ASP A 54 -5.94 -4.36 4.51
CA ASP A 54 -5.13 -3.84 5.59
C ASP A 54 -4.00 -2.98 4.99
N PHE A 55 -3.87 -1.78 5.52
CA PHE A 55 -2.77 -0.86 5.23
C PHE A 55 -2.06 -0.50 6.53
N PHE A 56 -0.74 -0.57 6.50
CA PHE A 56 0.10 -0.23 7.65
C PHE A 56 1.35 0.50 7.16
N ALA A 57 1.69 1.64 7.76
CA ALA A 57 2.86 2.41 7.40
C ALA A 57 3.59 2.98 8.62
N ILE A 58 4.91 2.93 8.57
CA ILE A 58 5.85 3.35 9.62
C ILE A 58 6.93 4.26 9.06
N GLU A 59 7.35 5.25 9.84
CA GLU A 59 8.56 6.04 9.58
C GLU A 59 9.78 5.22 10.02
N ILE A 60 10.78 5.07 9.16
CA ILE A 60 11.94 4.21 9.37
C ILE A 60 12.79 4.72 10.54
N ASP A 61 13.05 6.03 10.57
CA ASP A 61 14.00 6.60 11.53
C ASP A 61 13.45 6.66 12.96
N THR A 62 12.13 6.82 13.10
CA THR A 62 11.47 6.97 14.41
C THR A 62 10.69 5.73 14.84
N GLU A 63 10.51 4.76 13.93
CA GLU A 63 9.63 3.61 14.06
C GLU A 63 8.17 3.96 14.39
N ARG A 64 7.77 5.23 14.20
CA ARG A 64 6.41 5.66 14.51
C ARG A 64 5.45 5.19 13.44
N THR A 65 4.40 4.49 13.87
CA THR A 65 3.22 4.25 13.05
C THR A 65 2.46 5.55 12.86
N PHE A 66 2.12 5.89 11.62
CA PHE A 66 1.38 7.12 11.32
C PHE A 66 0.14 6.89 10.44
N MET A 67 0.08 5.77 9.70
CA MET A 67 -1.12 5.36 8.97
C MET A 67 -1.34 3.86 9.17
N PHE A 68 -2.47 3.49 9.76
CA PHE A 68 -2.90 2.12 9.82
C PHE A 68 -4.43 2.03 9.75
N HIS A 69 -4.95 1.11 8.96
CA HIS A 69 -6.37 0.76 9.01
C HIS A 69 -6.59 -0.63 8.43
N THR A 70 -7.63 -1.28 8.93
CA THR A 70 -8.14 -2.55 8.43
C THR A 70 -9.62 -2.37 8.14
N ASN A 71 -10.02 -2.56 6.88
CA ASN A 71 -11.40 -2.38 6.44
C ASN A 71 -11.85 -3.56 5.58
N GLN A 72 -13.06 -4.07 5.82
CA GLN A 72 -13.70 -5.03 4.94
C GLN A 72 -14.67 -4.31 4.00
N PHE A 73 -14.49 -4.52 2.70
CA PHE A 73 -15.29 -3.89 1.66
C PHE A 73 -16.34 -4.85 1.09
N GLN A 74 -17.32 -4.29 0.37
CA GLN A 74 -18.38 -5.07 -0.26
C GLN A 74 -18.06 -5.45 -1.72
N SER A 75 -17.04 -4.84 -2.32
CA SER A 75 -16.69 -5.02 -3.72
C SER A 75 -15.20 -4.85 -3.96
N LEU A 76 -14.73 -5.45 -5.06
CA LEU A 76 -13.37 -5.29 -5.56
C LEU A 76 -13.03 -3.83 -5.89
N ASP A 77 -13.98 -3.10 -6.49
CA ASP A 77 -13.77 -1.70 -6.87
C ASP A 77 -13.50 -0.81 -5.67
N ASN A 78 -14.16 -1.07 -4.54
CA ASN A 78 -13.93 -0.31 -3.31
C ASN A 78 -12.54 -0.58 -2.74
N VAL A 79 -12.08 -1.84 -2.78
CA VAL A 79 -10.70 -2.21 -2.37
C VAL A 79 -9.68 -1.50 -3.26
N ILE A 80 -9.86 -1.55 -4.58
CA ILE A 80 -8.98 -0.88 -5.54
C ILE A 80 -8.92 0.63 -5.30
N SER A 81 -10.08 1.25 -5.03
CA SER A 81 -10.16 2.67 -4.73
C SER A 81 -9.38 3.03 -3.46
N GLU A 82 -9.49 2.24 -2.40
CA GLU A 82 -8.78 2.51 -1.15
C GLU A 82 -7.27 2.29 -1.30
N ILE A 83 -6.83 1.23 -1.99
CA ILE A 83 -5.41 0.99 -2.31
C ILE A 83 -4.80 2.20 -3.03
N LYS A 84 -5.47 2.71 -4.08
CA LYS A 84 -4.98 3.87 -4.84
C LYS A 84 -4.86 5.11 -3.96
N LYS A 85 -5.84 5.34 -3.08
CA LYS A 85 -5.83 6.46 -2.14
C LYS A 85 -4.67 6.38 -1.16
N ASP A 86 -4.43 5.20 -0.58
CA ASP A 86 -3.34 5.00 0.39
C ASP A 86 -1.96 5.11 -0.27
N LEU A 87 -1.77 4.51 -1.46
CA LEU A 87 -0.51 4.63 -2.20
C LEU A 87 -0.20 6.08 -2.59
N LEU A 88 -1.22 6.84 -2.98
CA LEU A 88 -1.07 8.28 -3.28
C LEU A 88 -0.74 9.08 -2.01
N ALA A 89 -1.42 8.79 -0.90
CA ALA A 89 -1.13 9.43 0.39
C ALA A 89 0.32 9.15 0.83
N LEU A 90 0.76 7.89 0.70
CA LEU A 90 2.14 7.48 0.98
C LEU A 90 3.14 8.26 0.12
N SER A 91 2.92 8.33 -1.20
CA SER A 91 3.75 9.11 -2.14
C SER A 91 3.91 10.57 -1.74
N ASN A 92 2.80 11.21 -1.33
CA ASN A 92 2.83 12.61 -0.93
C ASN A 92 3.64 12.85 0.35
N LEU A 93 3.73 11.88 1.25
CA LEU A 93 4.57 11.99 2.45
C LEU A 93 6.06 12.03 2.09
N GLY A 94 6.51 11.13 1.22
CA GLY A 94 7.91 11.11 0.76
C GLY A 94 8.33 12.39 0.02
N LYS A 95 7.37 13.11 -0.58
CA LYS A 95 7.62 14.41 -1.25
C LYS A 95 7.72 15.56 -0.26
N ASN A 96 6.93 15.55 0.81
CA ASN A 96 6.86 16.67 1.77
C ASN A 96 8.12 16.81 2.65
N GLU A 97 8.92 15.74 2.81
CA GLU A 97 10.25 15.83 3.45
C GLU A 97 11.23 16.76 2.71
N ILE A 98 10.96 17.14 1.46
CA ILE A 98 11.82 18.03 0.67
C ILE A 98 11.63 19.52 1.05
N THR A 99 10.55 19.87 1.77
CA THR A 99 10.20 21.30 2.00
C THR A 99 10.76 21.87 3.30
N ILE A 100 11.54 21.11 4.05
CA ILE A 100 12.17 21.57 5.30
C ILE A 100 13.68 21.30 5.22
N SER A 101 14.37 22.09 4.42
CA SER A 101 15.84 22.16 4.39
C SER A 101 16.28 23.61 4.29
#